data_AF-A0A531M9W9-F1
#
_entry.id   AF-A0A531M9W9-F1
#
_cell.length_a   1.000
_cell.length_b   1.000
_cell.length_c   1.000
_cell.angle_alpha   90.00
_cell.angle_beta   90.00
_cell.angle_gamma   90.00
#
_symmetry.space_group_name_H-M   'P 1'
#
loop_
_entity.id
_entity.type
_entity.pdbx_description
1 polymer ?
#
loop_
_entity_poly.entity_id
_entity_poly.type
_entity_poly.pdbx_seq_one_letter_code
_entity_poly.pdbx_strand_id
1 'polypeptide(L)'
;NNIWTQVNRDLEAAGRTFADEETTEEEARAEYMRLAERRVRLGLVLAEIGEKAGVTVSDEELQRGLFEQVRRFPANQQQEAFEFYRSNPEALNALRAPMFEEKVVDHLLEQISVTDVKVSKEELMADDEEAETATKAKPAKKAAAKKADDKKADDAEEPKKKAAPKKKAAKDAE
;
A
#
# COMPACT_ATOMS: atom_id res chain seq x y z
N ASN A 1 -13.76 -16.33 16.56
CA ASN A 1 -14.68 -17.38 16.05
C ASN A 1 -15.72 -16.89 15.03
N ASN A 2 -16.04 -15.60 14.93
CA ASN A 2 -17.14 -15.14 14.06
C ASN A 2 -16.88 -15.35 12.55
N ILE A 3 -15.66 -15.13 12.05
CA ILE A 3 -15.33 -15.31 10.63
C ILE A 3 -15.45 -16.77 10.20
N TRP A 4 -14.89 -17.70 10.98
CA TRP A 4 -14.98 -19.13 10.67
C TRP A 4 -16.42 -19.64 10.68
N THR A 5 -17.22 -19.15 11.62
CA THR A 5 -18.67 -19.46 11.67
C THR A 5 -19.38 -18.94 10.42
N GLN A 6 -18.99 -17.77 9.90
CA GLN A 6 -19.54 -17.21 8.67
C GLN A 6 -19.15 -18.03 7.44
N VAL A 7 -17.88 -18.44 7.32
CA VAL A 7 -17.41 -19.30 6.21
C VAL A 7 -18.21 -20.60 6.12
N ASN A 8 -18.39 -21.30 7.25
CA ASN A 8 -19.19 -22.52 7.28
C ASN A 8 -20.65 -22.28 6.87
N ARG A 9 -21.22 -21.15 7.29
CA ARG A 9 -22.60 -20.77 6.94
C ARG A 9 -22.74 -20.44 5.45
N ASP A 10 -21.75 -19.80 4.87
CA ASP A 10 -21.75 -19.43 3.45
C ASP A 10 -21.61 -20.68 2.57
N LEU A 11 -20.76 -21.63 2.96
CA LEU A 11 -20.66 -22.95 2.31
C LEU A 11 -21.99 -23.71 2.38
N GLU A 12 -22.62 -23.75 3.56
CA GLU A 12 -23.93 -24.37 3.74
C GLU A 12 -25.02 -23.70 2.89
N ALA A 13 -25.06 -22.36 2.86
CA ALA A 13 -26.01 -21.60 2.04
C ALA A 13 -25.78 -21.78 0.54
N ALA A 14 -24.52 -21.94 0.11
CA ALA A 14 -24.15 -22.24 -1.26
C ALA A 14 -24.35 -23.73 -1.63
N GLY A 15 -24.65 -24.59 -0.66
CA GLY A 15 -24.76 -26.04 -0.85
C GLY A 15 -23.44 -26.69 -1.28
N ARG A 16 -22.30 -26.10 -0.89
CA ARG A 16 -20.95 -26.57 -1.24
C ARG A 16 -20.23 -27.08 0.01
N THR A 17 -19.21 -27.89 -0.23
CA THR A 17 -18.29 -28.38 0.78
C THR A 17 -16.87 -27.92 0.49
N PHE A 18 -15.98 -28.00 1.47
CA PHE A 18 -14.54 -27.73 1.26
C PHE A 18 -13.94 -28.58 0.14
N ALA A 19 -14.43 -29.81 -0.04
CA ALA A 19 -13.98 -30.68 -1.13
C ALA A 19 -14.36 -30.16 -2.52
N ASP A 20 -15.48 -29.44 -2.64
CA ASP A 20 -15.89 -28.77 -3.90
C ASP A 20 -15.02 -27.54 -4.20
N GLU A 21 -14.27 -27.06 -3.21
CA GLU A 21 -13.25 -26.01 -3.32
C GLU A 21 -11.82 -26.57 -3.35
N GLU A 22 -11.69 -27.87 -3.63
CA GLU A 22 -10.39 -28.57 -3.74
C GLU A 22 -9.53 -28.48 -2.46
N THR A 23 -10.15 -28.34 -1.28
CA THR A 23 -9.47 -28.25 0.02
C THR A 23 -10.16 -29.09 1.09
N THR A 24 -9.55 -29.21 2.28
CA THR A 24 -10.18 -29.79 3.46
C THR A 24 -10.47 -28.73 4.51
N GLU A 25 -11.38 -29.02 5.45
CA GLU A 25 -11.67 -28.08 6.54
C GLU A 25 -10.41 -27.75 7.35
N GLU A 26 -9.56 -28.75 7.61
CA GLU A 26 -8.32 -28.56 8.36
C GLU A 26 -7.32 -27.68 7.59
N GLU A 27 -7.16 -27.92 6.29
CA GLU A 27 -6.28 -27.13 5.42
C GLU A 27 -6.80 -25.69 5.27
N ALA A 28 -8.09 -25.50 5.03
CA ALA A 28 -8.73 -24.19 4.98
C ALA A 28 -8.51 -23.44 6.30
N ARG A 29 -8.80 -24.07 7.46
CA ARG A 29 -8.55 -23.44 8.78
C ARG A 29 -7.10 -23.03 8.96
N ALA A 30 -6.15 -23.88 8.57
CA ALA A 30 -4.73 -23.59 8.67
C ALA A 30 -4.35 -22.38 7.81
N GLU A 31 -4.90 -22.29 6.59
CA GLU A 31 -4.68 -21.15 5.70
C GLU A 31 -5.26 -19.85 6.26
N TYR A 32 -6.52 -19.86 6.73
CA TYR A 32 -7.14 -18.70 7.36
C TYR A 32 -6.34 -18.22 8.58
N MET A 33 -5.83 -19.15 9.40
CA MET A 33 -4.96 -18.79 10.53
C MET A 33 -3.64 -18.17 10.05
N ARG A 34 -3.00 -18.73 9.02
CA ARG A 34 -1.79 -18.16 8.42
C ARG A 34 -2.02 -16.73 7.92
N LEU A 35 -3.13 -16.49 7.23
CA LEU A 35 -3.49 -15.16 6.72
C LEU A 35 -3.80 -14.18 7.86
N ALA A 36 -4.52 -14.64 8.89
CA ALA A 36 -4.80 -13.84 10.08
C ALA A 36 -3.51 -13.46 10.82
N GLU A 37 -2.59 -14.40 11.02
CA GLU A 37 -1.28 -14.13 11.60
C GLU A 37 -0.50 -13.11 10.78
N ARG A 38 -0.47 -13.27 9.45
CA ARG A 38 0.22 -12.33 8.55
C ARG A 38 -0.34 -10.92 8.71
N ARG A 39 -1.67 -10.76 8.74
CA ARG A 39 -2.33 -9.44 8.91
C ARG A 39 -2.01 -8.83 10.27
N VAL A 40 -2.10 -9.60 11.35
CA VAL A 40 -1.81 -9.10 12.71
C VAL A 40 -0.35 -8.68 12.82
N ARG A 41 0.59 -9.50 12.33
CA ARG A 41 2.03 -9.17 12.34
C ARG A 41 2.31 -7.89 11.55
N LEU A 42 1.73 -7.73 10.36
CA LEU A 42 1.89 -6.52 9.55
C LEU A 42 1.32 -5.29 10.25
N GLY A 43 0.11 -5.38 10.80
CA GLY A 43 -0.51 -4.27 11.53
C GLY A 43 0.32 -3.82 12.73
N LEU A 44 0.88 -4.76 13.50
CA LEU A 44 1.77 -4.45 14.62
C LEU A 44 3.06 -3.76 14.16
N VAL A 45 3.65 -4.21 13.05
CA VAL A 45 4.86 -3.59 12.49
C VAL A 45 4.59 -2.17 12.00
N LEU A 46 3.51 -1.96 11.25
CA LEU A 46 3.12 -0.63 10.77
C LEU A 46 2.80 0.32 11.93
N ALA A 47 2.12 -0.17 12.97
CA ALA A 47 1.84 0.60 14.18
C ALA A 47 3.13 1.08 14.86
N GLU A 48 4.09 0.18 15.08
CA GLU A 48 5.38 0.49 15.70
C GLU A 48 6.20 1.50 14.87
N ILE A 49 6.20 1.36 13.55
CA ILE A 49 6.90 2.30 12.64
C ILE A 49 6.23 3.67 12.72
N GLY A 50 4.91 3.74 12.61
CA GLY A 50 4.17 5.00 12.65
C GLY A 50 4.30 5.71 13.99
N GLU A 51 4.30 4.97 15.10
CA GLU A 51 4.52 5.53 16.44
C GLU A 51 5.92 6.17 16.55
N LYS A 52 6.97 5.46 16.12
CA LYS A 52 8.35 5.98 16.14
C LYS A 52 8.54 7.19 15.23
N ALA A 53 7.85 7.21 14.10
CA ALA A 53 7.87 8.32 13.17
C ALA A 53 6.96 9.50 13.60
N GLY A 54 6.16 9.34 14.65
CA GLY A 54 5.20 10.34 15.09
C GLY A 54 4.08 10.60 14.09
N VAL A 55 3.73 9.60 13.27
CA VAL A 55 2.64 9.69 12.30
C VAL A 55 1.32 9.78 13.07
N THR A 56 0.52 10.79 12.74
CA THR A 56 -0.83 10.96 13.30
C THR A 56 -1.81 11.34 12.20
N VAL A 57 -3.05 10.87 12.31
CA VAL A 57 -4.16 11.33 11.47
C VAL A 57 -4.81 12.52 12.16
N SER A 58 -4.83 13.69 11.51
CA SER A 58 -5.49 14.87 12.05
C SER A 58 -7.01 14.77 11.90
N ASP A 59 -7.74 15.56 12.67
CA ASP A 59 -9.20 15.59 12.55
C ASP A 59 -9.66 16.13 11.19
N GLU A 60 -8.89 17.05 10.58
CA GLU A 60 -9.17 17.55 9.23
C GLU A 60 -9.01 16.45 8.17
N GLU A 61 -7.96 15.63 8.30
CA GLU A 61 -7.77 14.45 7.45
C GLU A 61 -8.92 13.47 7.63
N LEU A 62 -9.33 13.21 8.88
CA LEU A 62 -10.44 12.32 9.18
C LEU A 62 -11.77 12.82 8.57
N GLN A 63 -12.04 14.12 8.63
CA GLN A 63 -13.20 14.71 7.96
C GLN A 63 -13.12 14.56 6.44
N ARG A 64 -11.95 14.74 5.83
CA ARG A 64 -11.75 14.51 4.39
C ARG A 64 -11.98 13.05 4.02
N GLY A 65 -11.41 12.13 4.78
CA GLY A 65 -11.60 10.68 4.63
C GLY A 65 -13.06 10.27 4.76
N LEU A 66 -13.82 10.90 5.66
CA LEU A 66 -15.27 10.71 5.75
C LEU A 66 -15.99 11.08 4.44
N PHE A 67 -15.69 12.25 3.86
CA PHE A 67 -16.32 12.64 2.59
C PHE A 67 -15.95 11.69 1.45
N GLU A 68 -14.70 11.21 1.41
CA GLU A 68 -14.26 10.22 0.42
C GLU A 68 -14.97 8.88 0.60
N GLN A 69 -15.13 8.43 1.85
CA GLN A 69 -15.86 7.22 2.17
C GLN A 69 -17.34 7.32 1.78
N VAL A 70 -18.00 8.44 2.07
CA VAL A 70 -19.40 8.68 1.70
C VAL A 70 -19.58 8.70 0.18
N ARG A 71 -18.63 9.27 -0.57
CA ARG A 71 -18.68 9.30 -2.05
C ARG A 71 -18.66 7.92 -2.70
N ARG A 72 -18.20 6.87 -2.00
CA ARG A 72 -18.24 5.49 -2.49
C ARG A 72 -19.65 4.91 -2.50
N PHE A 73 -20.60 5.51 -1.77
CA PHE A 73 -22.00 5.09 -1.76
C PHE A 73 -22.78 5.68 -2.94
N PRO A 74 -23.83 4.97 -3.42
CA PRO A 74 -24.78 5.52 -4.39
C PRO A 74 -25.34 6.87 -3.94
N ALA A 75 -25.57 7.80 -4.87
CA ALA A 75 -25.96 9.18 -4.57
C ALA A 75 -27.20 9.29 -3.65
N ASN A 76 -28.16 8.38 -3.78
CA ASN A 76 -29.37 8.33 -2.97
C ASN A 76 -29.13 7.86 -1.52
N GLN A 77 -27.98 7.28 -1.20
CA GLN A 77 -27.61 6.78 0.13
C GLN A 77 -26.55 7.64 0.83
N GLN A 78 -25.95 8.62 0.14
CA GLN A 78 -24.84 9.42 0.68
C GLN A 78 -25.22 10.22 1.93
N GLN A 79 -26.43 10.79 1.94
CA GLN A 79 -26.96 11.54 3.08
C GLN A 79 -27.05 10.66 4.34
N GLU A 80 -27.63 9.47 4.21
CA GLU A 80 -27.79 8.50 5.30
C GLU A 80 -26.43 7.98 5.78
N ALA A 81 -25.51 7.66 4.86
CA ALA A 81 -24.16 7.24 5.20
C ALA A 81 -23.42 8.33 5.99
N PHE A 82 -23.51 9.59 5.55
CA PHE A 82 -22.90 10.72 6.27
C PHE A 82 -23.47 10.88 7.68
N GLU A 83 -24.79 10.80 7.83
CA GLU A 83 -25.47 10.89 9.12
C GLU A 83 -25.09 9.73 10.06
N PHE A 84 -24.93 8.52 9.52
CA PHE A 84 -24.46 7.36 10.27
C PHE A 84 -23.07 7.59 10.88
N TYR A 85 -22.08 7.98 10.07
CA TYR A 85 -20.74 8.25 10.60
C TYR A 85 -20.69 9.44 11.56
N ARG A 86 -21.50 10.47 11.31
CA ARG A 86 -21.58 11.64 12.20
C ARG A 86 -22.17 11.29 13.57
N SER A 87 -23.18 10.43 13.60
CA SER A 87 -23.86 10.02 14.84
C SER A 87 -23.16 8.86 15.57
N ASN A 88 -22.23 8.17 14.90
CA ASN A 88 -21.49 7.04 15.44
C ASN A 88 -19.97 7.32 15.50
N PRO A 89 -19.45 7.81 16.65
CA PRO A 89 -18.03 8.08 16.83
C PRO A 89 -17.13 6.86 16.63
N GLU A 90 -17.61 5.65 16.92
CA GLU A 90 -16.85 4.41 16.71
C GLU A 90 -16.68 4.14 15.21
N ALA A 91 -17.75 4.28 14.42
CA ALA A 91 -17.68 4.15 12.97
C ALA A 91 -16.77 5.20 12.33
N LEU A 92 -16.80 6.45 12.85
CA LEU A 92 -15.89 7.50 12.39
C LEU A 92 -14.43 7.15 12.72
N ASN A 93 -14.16 6.68 13.93
CA ASN A 93 -12.81 6.27 14.34
C ASN A 93 -12.29 5.07 13.55
N ALA A 94 -13.17 4.18 13.06
CA ALA A 94 -12.77 3.07 12.21
C ALA A 94 -12.09 3.54 10.90
N LEU A 95 -12.36 4.77 10.44
CA LEU A 95 -11.68 5.35 9.27
C LEU A 95 -10.23 5.75 9.57
N ARG A 96 -9.87 5.94 10.84
CA ARG A 96 -8.54 6.42 11.24
C ARG A 96 -7.44 5.37 10.98
N ALA A 97 -7.74 4.09 11.21
CA ALA A 97 -6.78 3.00 11.03
C ALA A 97 -6.25 2.88 9.58
N PRO A 98 -7.10 2.74 8.54
CA PRO A 98 -6.61 2.66 7.16
C PRO A 98 -5.86 3.93 6.73
N MET A 99 -6.33 5.12 7.15
CA MET A 99 -5.63 6.37 6.86
C MET A 99 -4.25 6.45 7.52
N PHE A 100 -4.14 5.94 8.75
CA PHE A 100 -2.85 5.86 9.44
C PHE A 100 -1.91 4.90 8.71
N GLU A 101 -2.38 3.72 8.31
CA GLU A 101 -1.59 2.74 7.56
C GLU A 101 -1.06 3.33 6.25
N GLU A 102 -1.89 4.01 5.47
CA GLU A 102 -1.47 4.70 4.24
C GLU A 102 -0.35 5.72 4.51
N LYS A 103 -0.52 6.57 5.53
CA LYS A 103 0.51 7.56 5.91
C LYS A 103 1.82 6.94 6.37
N VAL A 104 1.77 5.80 7.06
CA VAL A 104 2.99 5.07 7.46
C VAL A 104 3.70 4.50 6.23
N VAL A 105 2.96 3.98 5.26
CA VAL A 105 3.53 3.49 4.00
C VAL A 105 4.15 4.64 3.21
N ASP A 106 3.49 5.78 3.10
CA ASP A 106 4.04 6.97 2.44
C ASP A 106 5.34 7.43 3.11
N HIS A 107 5.36 7.50 4.44
CA HIS A 107 6.57 7.82 5.19
C HIS A 107 7.70 6.82 4.94
N LEU A 108 7.38 5.53 4.83
CA LEU A 108 8.36 4.48 4.54
C LEU A 108 8.93 4.66 3.13
N LEU A 109 8.09 4.98 2.13
CA LEU A 109 8.51 5.21 0.74
C LEU A 109 9.51 6.36 0.62
N GLU A 110 9.44 7.38 1.48
CA GLU A 110 10.42 8.48 1.53
C GLU A 110 11.79 8.04 2.05
N GLN A 111 11.87 6.93 2.80
CA GLN A 111 13.10 6.48 3.46
C GLN A 111 13.78 5.29 2.78
N ILE A 112 13.03 4.51 2.00
CA ILE A 112 13.56 3.32 1.34
C ILE A 112 14.09 3.63 -0.07
N SER A 113 15.01 2.79 -0.53
CA SER A 113 15.43 2.82 -1.93
C SER A 113 14.39 2.11 -2.79
N VAL A 114 13.74 2.86 -3.68
CA VAL A 114 12.82 2.32 -4.69
C VAL A 114 13.61 1.97 -5.95
N THR A 115 13.42 0.76 -6.48
CA THR A 115 14.03 0.31 -7.73
C THR A 115 12.94 0.02 -8.75
N ASP A 116 12.96 0.75 -9.87
CA ASP A 116 12.02 0.52 -10.96
C ASP A 116 12.43 -0.71 -11.78
N VAL A 117 11.52 -1.68 -11.89
CA VAL A 117 11.72 -2.89 -12.69
C VAL A 117 10.71 -2.88 -13.84
N LYS A 118 11.23 -2.96 -15.08
CA LYS A 118 10.39 -3.04 -16.27
C LYS A 118 9.96 -4.49 -16.50
N VAL A 119 8.66 -4.75 -16.34
CA VAL A 119 8.02 -6.05 -16.56
C VAL A 119 7.11 -6.03 -17.79
N SER A 120 6.79 -7.20 -18.35
CA SER A 120 5.76 -7.30 -19.40
C SER A 120 4.35 -7.24 -18.79
N LYS A 121 3.31 -7.07 -19.63
CA LYS A 121 1.91 -7.09 -19.16
C LYS A 121 1.57 -8.47 -18.58
N GLU A 122 2.03 -9.53 -19.22
CA GLU A 122 1.77 -10.91 -18.82
C GLU A 122 2.41 -11.19 -17.45
N GLU A 123 3.64 -10.72 -17.23
CA GLU A 123 4.35 -10.88 -15.95
C GLU A 123 3.66 -10.08 -14.82
N LEU A 124 3.18 -8.87 -15.10
CA LEU A 124 2.47 -8.04 -14.11
C LEU A 124 1.13 -8.65 -13.66
N MET A 125 0.48 -9.42 -14.54
CA MET A 125 -0.84 -10.01 -14.29
C MET A 125 -0.76 -11.48 -13.84
N ALA A 126 0.45 -12.02 -13.64
CA ALA A 126 0.63 -13.36 -13.10
C ALA A 126 0.27 -13.38 -11.60
N ASP A 127 -0.36 -14.47 -11.13
CA ASP A 127 -0.78 -14.57 -9.74
C ASP A 127 0.43 -14.69 -8.79
N ASP A 128 0.35 -14.03 -7.63
CA ASP A 128 1.43 -13.99 -6.64
C ASP A 128 1.82 -15.39 -6.12
N GLU A 129 0.89 -16.36 -6.14
CA GLU A 129 1.18 -17.77 -5.80
C GLU A 129 2.07 -18.45 -6.84
N GLU A 130 1.94 -18.09 -8.11
CA GLU A 130 2.82 -18.56 -9.19
C GLU A 130 4.18 -17.83 -9.13
N ALA A 131 4.20 -16.55 -8.74
CA ALA A 131 5.39 -15.70 -8.69
C ALA A 131 6.43 -16.13 -7.62
N GLU A 132 6.00 -16.69 -6.48
CA GLU A 132 6.92 -17.24 -5.47
C GLU A 132 7.71 -18.46 -5.98
N THR A 133 7.18 -19.19 -6.96
CA THR A 133 7.86 -20.37 -7.54
C THR A 133 8.88 -19.97 -8.61
N ALA A 134 8.63 -18.90 -9.36
CA ALA A 134 9.51 -18.41 -10.42
C ALA A 134 10.79 -17.72 -9.87
N THR A 135 10.72 -17.08 -8.71
CA THR A 135 11.85 -16.33 -8.12
C THR A 135 12.90 -17.22 -7.42
N LYS A 136 12.58 -18.48 -7.09
CA LYS A 136 13.52 -19.43 -6.46
C LYS A 136 14.48 -20.14 -7.45
N ALA A 137 14.32 -19.93 -8.76
CA ALA A 137 15.02 -20.71 -9.80
C ALA A 137 16.32 -20.10 -10.35
N LYS A 138 16.92 -19.06 -9.74
CA LYS A 138 18.20 -18.49 -10.21
C LYS A 138 19.28 -18.43 -9.12
N PRO A 139 20.11 -19.48 -8.96
CA PRO A 139 21.27 -19.39 -8.07
C PRO A 139 22.35 -18.51 -8.70
N ALA A 140 22.76 -17.48 -7.95
CA ALA A 140 23.86 -16.59 -8.27
C ALA A 140 25.19 -17.37 -8.33
N LYS A 141 25.80 -17.43 -9.52
CA LYS A 141 27.15 -17.97 -9.70
C LYS A 141 28.18 -16.91 -9.33
N LYS A 142 28.83 -17.15 -8.20
CA LYS A 142 29.99 -16.43 -7.65
C LYS A 142 31.19 -16.54 -8.61
N ALA A 143 31.80 -15.42 -8.98
CA ALA A 143 33.19 -15.36 -9.39
C ALA A 143 33.80 -14.05 -8.85
N ALA A 144 34.66 -14.21 -7.85
CA ALA A 144 35.47 -13.16 -7.24
C ALA A 144 36.67 -12.85 -8.16
N ALA A 145 36.95 -11.57 -8.42
CA ALA A 145 38.04 -10.78 -7.85
C ALA A 145 39.18 -10.46 -8.84
N LYS A 146 39.40 -9.16 -9.08
CA LYS A 146 40.73 -8.54 -8.95
C LYS A 146 40.61 -7.04 -8.67
N LYS A 147 41.29 -6.62 -7.60
CA LYS A 147 41.50 -5.25 -7.09
C LYS A 147 42.69 -4.56 -7.80
N ALA A 148 42.76 -3.24 -7.53
CA ALA A 148 43.88 -2.29 -7.65
C ALA A 148 43.93 -1.53 -8.99
N ASP A 149 44.11 -0.20 -9.07
CA ASP A 149 44.66 0.75 -8.10
C ASP A 149 44.28 2.20 -8.46
N ASP A 150 44.52 3.11 -7.51
CA ASP A 150 44.27 4.55 -7.48
C ASP A 150 44.84 5.37 -8.66
N LYS A 151 44.14 6.47 -9.02
CA LYS A 151 44.79 7.77 -9.25
C LYS A 151 43.82 8.96 -9.18
N LYS A 152 44.10 9.82 -8.20
CA LYS A 152 43.58 11.17 -7.97
C LYS A 152 44.30 12.21 -8.86
N ALA A 153 43.55 13.15 -9.44
CA ALA A 153 43.90 14.56 -9.75
C ALA A 153 42.63 15.19 -10.39
N ASP A 154 41.82 16.04 -9.75
CA ASP A 154 42.01 17.49 -9.46
C ASP A 154 42.39 18.33 -10.70
N ASP A 155 41.41 19.06 -11.27
CA ASP A 155 41.41 20.49 -11.64
C ASP A 155 40.08 20.79 -12.39
N ALA A 156 39.10 21.48 -11.81
CA ALA A 156 38.91 22.95 -11.83
C ALA A 156 38.41 23.53 -13.18
N GLU A 157 37.50 24.50 -13.05
CA GLU A 157 37.09 25.53 -14.04
C GLU A 157 35.75 25.35 -14.82
N GLU A 158 34.64 25.70 -14.15
CA GLU A 158 33.62 26.61 -14.71
C GLU A 158 34.19 28.06 -14.71
N PRO A 159 33.65 29.09 -15.43
CA PRO A 159 32.30 29.21 -16.01
C PRO A 159 32.22 29.94 -17.38
N LYS A 160 31.04 29.99 -18.03
CA LYS A 160 30.53 31.25 -18.63
C LYS A 160 29.05 31.23 -19.04
N LYS A 161 28.33 32.13 -18.35
CA LYS A 161 27.05 32.78 -18.65
C LYS A 161 26.84 33.20 -20.12
N LYS A 162 25.57 33.20 -20.54
CA LYS A 162 24.79 34.30 -21.18
C LYS A 162 23.48 33.68 -21.72
N ALA A 163 22.29 34.27 -21.69
CA ALA A 163 21.72 35.48 -21.10
C ALA A 163 20.19 35.38 -21.31
N ALA A 164 19.40 35.84 -20.34
CA ALA A 164 18.02 36.29 -20.60
C ALA A 164 18.06 37.68 -21.27
N PRO A 165 16.97 38.10 -21.93
CA PRO A 165 16.25 39.22 -21.34
C PRO A 165 14.71 39.13 -21.40
N LYS A 166 14.12 39.80 -20.41
CA LYS A 166 12.70 40.03 -20.12
C LYS A 166 12.09 41.21 -20.90
N LYS A 167 10.75 41.33 -20.76
CA LYS A 167 9.83 42.52 -20.80
C LYS A 167 8.98 42.60 -22.07
N LYS A 168 7.69 42.97 -22.08
CA LYS A 168 6.70 43.56 -21.12
C LYS A 168 5.31 43.42 -21.83
N ALA A 169 4.22 43.01 -21.17
CA ALA A 169 3.18 43.80 -20.49
C ALA A 169 2.30 44.74 -21.37
N ALA A 170 0.99 44.45 -21.44
CA ALA A 170 -0.20 45.33 -21.48
C ALA A 170 -1.45 44.41 -21.51
N LYS A 171 -2.40 44.37 -20.55
CA LYS A 171 -3.48 45.32 -20.18
C LYS A 171 -4.32 45.80 -21.37
N ASP A 172 -5.57 45.35 -21.48
CA ASP A 172 -6.86 46.03 -21.17
C ASP A 172 -8.01 45.15 -21.73
N ALA A 173 -9.01 44.77 -20.92
CA ALA A 173 -10.35 45.37 -20.84
C ALA A 173 -11.30 44.97 -21.99
N GLU A 174 -12.19 44.01 -21.73
CA GLU A 174 -13.66 44.11 -21.84
C GLU A 174 -14.29 42.90 -21.11
#